data_AF-A0AAD1TD37-F1
#
_entry.id   AF-A0AAD1TD37-F1
#
_cell.length_a   1.000
_cell.length_b   1.000
_cell.length_c   1.000
_cell.angle_alpha   90.00
_cell.angle_beta   90.00
_cell.angle_gamma   90.00
#
_symmetry.space_group_name_H-M   'P 1'
#
loop_
_entity.id
_entity.type
_entity.pdbx_description
1 polymer ?
#
loop_
_entity_poly.entity_id
_entity_poly.type
_entity_poly.pdbx_seq_one_letter_code
_entity_poly.pdbx_strand_id
1 'polypeptide(L)'
;MRSDPDESDPFSFDGPKIMGCTECLIDWNKGKNVTLKTIKKKQKHKGRGTVRTVTKTVPNDSFFNFFSPPEVPENGELDNDSEAILTADFEFGHFLREPIIPRSVLYFTREAIEEDDDDYDEGEEADDENAEEEADEENDPDFQSKKDQRSKPS
;
A
#
# COMPACT_ATOMS: atom_id res chain seq x y z
N MET A 1 -17.94 -6.43 14.64
CA MET A 1 -18.47 -5.10 15.01
C MET A 1 -18.92 -5.16 16.46
N ARG A 2 -18.64 -4.12 17.24
CA ARG A 2 -19.15 -3.96 18.60
C ARG A 2 -20.15 -2.79 18.60
N SER A 3 -21.33 -3.01 19.16
CA SER A 3 -22.44 -2.03 19.15
C SER A 3 -22.83 -1.55 20.54
N ASP A 4 -22.21 -2.09 21.59
CA ASP A 4 -22.46 -1.67 22.97
C ASP A 4 -21.48 -0.56 23.39
N PRO A 5 -21.96 0.46 24.14
CA PRO A 5 -21.11 1.50 24.71
C PRO A 5 -20.05 0.91 25.65
N ASP A 6 -18.91 1.60 25.78
CA ASP A 6 -17.89 1.24 26.77
C ASP A 6 -18.45 1.48 28.19
N GLU A 7 -18.33 0.49 29.07
CA GLU A 7 -18.78 0.62 30.46
C GLU A 7 -17.98 1.69 31.24
N SER A 8 -16.72 1.91 30.84
CA SER A 8 -15.82 2.90 31.45
C SER A 8 -16.03 4.32 30.93
N ASP A 9 -16.53 4.46 29.69
CA ASP A 9 -16.90 5.74 29.09
C ASP A 9 -18.14 5.62 28.18
N PRO A 10 -19.36 5.57 28.76
CA PRO A 10 -20.58 5.31 28.00
C PRO A 10 -20.97 6.41 27.01
N PHE A 11 -20.44 7.63 27.19
CA PHE A 11 -20.73 8.76 26.30
C PHE A 11 -19.80 8.82 25.09
N SER A 12 -18.75 8.01 25.06
CA SER A 12 -17.84 7.87 23.90
C SER A 12 -18.42 7.03 22.75
N PHE A 13 -19.65 6.54 22.89
CA PHE A 13 -20.31 5.73 21.87
C PHE A 13 -20.78 6.59 20.70
N ASP A 14 -20.05 6.50 19.59
CA ASP A 14 -20.34 7.18 18.31
C ASP A 14 -20.91 6.22 17.26
N GLY A 15 -21.40 5.05 17.69
CA GLY A 15 -21.93 4.00 16.80
C GLY A 15 -21.07 2.73 16.76
N PRO A 16 -21.39 1.80 15.86
CA PRO A 16 -20.71 0.52 15.76
C PRO A 16 -19.22 0.68 15.44
N LYS A 17 -18.35 0.11 16.27
CA LYS A 17 -16.91 0.09 16.01
C LYS A 17 -16.48 -1.20 15.30
N ILE A 18 -15.56 -1.04 14.35
CA ILE A 18 -14.88 -2.15 13.68
C ILE A 18 -13.90 -2.73 14.70
N MET A 19 -14.03 -4.03 14.98
CA MET A 19 -13.15 -4.72 15.94
C MET A 19 -12.01 -5.48 15.23
N GLY A 20 -12.05 -5.51 13.91
CA GLY A 20 -11.17 -6.30 13.06
C GLY A 20 -11.87 -6.70 11.77
N CYS A 21 -11.06 -6.95 10.75
CA CYS A 21 -11.46 -7.54 9.48
C CYS A 21 -10.67 -8.84 9.30
N THR A 22 -11.32 -9.90 8.83
CA THR A 22 -10.66 -11.20 8.62
C THR A 22 -10.11 -11.24 7.21
N GLU A 23 -8.82 -11.58 7.08
CA GLU A 23 -8.17 -11.74 5.79
C GLU A 23 -8.82 -12.85 4.93
N CYS A 24 -8.72 -12.68 3.62
CA CYS A 24 -9.12 -13.66 2.61
C CYS A 24 -7.97 -13.88 1.63
N LEU A 25 -7.22 -14.96 1.84
CA LEU A 25 -6.03 -15.24 1.04
C LEU A 25 -6.38 -15.54 -0.43
N ILE A 26 -5.80 -14.77 -1.34
CA ILE A 26 -5.95 -14.96 -2.79
C ILE A 26 -4.82 -15.86 -3.30
N ASP A 27 -5.18 -16.98 -3.91
CA ASP A 27 -4.22 -17.85 -4.59
C ASP A 27 -3.92 -17.32 -6.00
N TRP A 28 -2.89 -16.47 -6.08
CA TRP A 28 -2.48 -15.85 -7.34
C TRP A 28 -1.74 -16.81 -8.25
N ASN A 29 -2.22 -16.92 -9.49
CA ASN A 29 -1.43 -17.53 -10.56
C ASN A 29 -0.10 -16.78 -10.76
N LYS A 30 0.93 -17.50 -11.25
CA LYS A 30 2.28 -16.94 -11.47
C LYS A 30 2.22 -15.65 -12.30
N GLY A 31 2.74 -14.55 -11.73
CA GLY A 31 2.80 -13.25 -12.40
C GLY A 31 1.45 -12.53 -12.52
N LYS A 32 0.43 -12.96 -11.77
CA LYS A 32 -0.90 -12.33 -11.76
C LYS A 32 -1.23 -11.61 -10.47
N ASN A 33 -0.34 -11.62 -9.48
CA ASN A 33 -0.52 -10.82 -8.29
C ASN A 33 -0.39 -9.32 -8.63
N VAL A 34 -1.52 -8.62 -8.65
CA VAL A 34 -1.62 -7.18 -8.97
C VAL A 34 -1.48 -6.28 -7.74
N THR A 35 -1.41 -6.85 -6.53
CA THR A 35 -1.13 -6.08 -5.30
C THR A 35 0.35 -5.75 -5.15
N LEU A 36 1.19 -6.23 -6.08
CA LEU A 36 2.63 -6.08 -6.06
C LEU A 36 3.16 -5.64 -7.43
N LYS A 37 4.06 -4.65 -7.46
CA LYS A 37 4.79 -4.24 -8.68
C LYS A 37 6.26 -4.61 -8.59
N THR A 38 6.83 -5.01 -9.73
CA THR A 38 8.21 -5.47 -9.83
C THR A 38 9.09 -4.37 -10.41
N ILE A 39 9.99 -3.81 -9.59
CA ILE A 39 10.94 -2.76 -9.99
C ILE A 39 12.31 -3.41 -10.27
N LYS A 40 12.89 -3.13 -11.44
CA LYS A 40 14.22 -3.61 -11.83
C LYS A 40 15.22 -2.46 -11.73
N LYS A 41 16.21 -2.60 -10.84
CA LYS A 41 17.29 -1.63 -10.69
C LYS A 41 18.60 -2.20 -11.23
N LYS A 42 19.18 -1.54 -12.24
CA LYS A 42 20.53 -1.86 -12.72
C LYS A 42 21.53 -1.40 -11.66
N GLN A 43 22.43 -2.29 -11.26
CA GLN A 43 23.51 -2.03 -10.31
C GLN A 43 24.84 -2.30 -11.01
N LYS A 44 25.72 -1.29 -11.04
CA LYS A 44 27.08 -1.43 -11.59
C LYS A 44 28.07 -1.68 -10.46
N HIS A 45 28.81 -2.79 -10.53
CA HIS A 45 29.85 -3.08 -9.55
C HIS A 45 31.03 -2.12 -9.74
N LYS A 46 31.30 -1.25 -8.76
CA LYS A 46 32.48 -0.37 -8.76
C LYS A 46 33.75 -1.24 -8.82
N GLY A 47 34.62 -0.98 -9.80
CA GLY A 47 35.89 -1.70 -10.00
C GLY A 47 35.90 -2.82 -11.05
N ARG A 48 34.81 -3.58 -11.24
CA ARG A 48 34.76 -4.69 -12.22
C ARG A 48 33.95 -4.35 -13.48
N GLY A 49 33.24 -3.22 -13.48
CA GLY A 49 32.44 -2.74 -14.61
C GLY A 49 31.21 -3.60 -14.95
N THR A 50 31.03 -4.75 -14.28
CA THR A 50 29.91 -5.65 -14.50
C THR A 50 28.61 -5.03 -13.97
N VAL A 51 27.59 -4.98 -14.84
CA VAL A 51 26.23 -4.54 -14.50
C VAL A 51 25.40 -5.78 -14.16
N ARG A 52 24.72 -5.75 -13.01
CA ARG A 52 23.71 -6.74 -12.61
C ARG A 52 22.36 -6.05 -12.45
N THR A 53 21.28 -6.72 -12.82
CA THR A 53 19.92 -6.20 -12.58
C THR A 53 19.36 -6.83 -11.31
N VAL A 54 19.03 -6.00 -10.33
CA VAL A 54 18.36 -6.42 -9.10
C VAL A 54 16.86 -6.19 -9.26
N THR A 55 16.08 -7.23 -9.03
CA THR A 55 14.62 -7.18 -9.09
C THR A 55 14.08 -7.07 -7.66
N LYS A 56 13.29 -6.04 -7.38
CA LYS A 56 12.63 -5.81 -6.09
C LYS A 56 11.13 -5.76 -6.32
N THR A 57 10.38 -6.51 -5.54
CA THR A 57 8.92 -6.40 -5.49
C THR A 57 8.52 -5.40 -4.41
N VAL A 58 7.58 -4.51 -4.72
CA VAL A 58 7.04 -3.53 -3.77
C VAL A 58 5.50 -3.56 -3.82
N PRO A 59 4.82 -3.15 -2.73
CA PRO A 59 3.37 -3.00 -2.74
C PRO A 59 2.89 -2.09 -3.88
N ASN A 60 1.71 -2.41 -4.41
CA ASN A 60 1.03 -1.67 -5.44
C ASN A 60 -0.43 -1.47 -5.05
N ASP A 61 -0.97 -0.30 -5.37
CA ASP A 61 -2.38 0.00 -5.10
C ASP A 61 -3.25 -0.88 -5.99
N SER A 62 -4.18 -1.58 -5.34
CA SER A 62 -5.04 -2.55 -5.98
C SER A 62 -6.32 -2.71 -5.19
N PHE A 63 -7.44 -2.86 -5.90
CA PHE A 63 -8.70 -3.28 -5.31
C PHE A 63 -8.55 -4.51 -4.42
N PHE A 64 -7.66 -5.44 -4.79
CA PHE A 64 -7.48 -6.69 -4.08
C PHE A 64 -6.76 -6.53 -2.72
N ASN A 65 -6.24 -5.34 -2.40
CA ASN A 65 -5.74 -5.04 -1.06
C ASN A 65 -6.86 -5.12 0.00
N PHE A 66 -8.13 -4.93 -0.42
CA PHE A 66 -9.32 -5.10 0.42
C PHE A 66 -9.43 -6.50 1.07
N PHE A 67 -8.87 -7.53 0.43
CA PHE A 67 -8.88 -8.90 0.97
C PHE A 67 -7.73 -9.17 1.96
N SER A 68 -6.80 -8.22 2.10
CA SER A 68 -5.64 -8.29 2.98
C SER A 68 -5.62 -7.06 3.91
N PRO A 69 -6.65 -6.89 4.77
CA PRO A 69 -6.73 -5.76 5.68
C PRO A 69 -5.58 -5.80 6.70
N PRO A 70 -5.22 -4.66 7.32
CA PRO A 70 -4.27 -4.62 8.42
C PRO A 70 -4.68 -5.54 9.57
N GLU A 71 -3.72 -6.23 10.18
CA GLU A 71 -3.97 -6.99 11.41
C GLU A 71 -4.27 -6.03 12.57
N VAL A 72 -5.31 -6.33 13.34
CA VAL A 72 -5.62 -5.60 14.58
C VAL A 72 -4.90 -6.24 15.75
N PRO A 73 -3.94 -5.55 16.41
CA PRO A 73 -3.26 -6.06 17.59
C PRO A 73 -4.24 -6.38 18.73
N GLU A 74 -3.88 -7.34 19.59
CA GLU A 74 -4.73 -7.77 20.71
C GLU A 74 -4.96 -6.66 21.76
N ASN A 75 -4.03 -5.70 21.87
CA ASN A 75 -4.19 -4.51 22.71
C ASN A 75 -5.11 -3.44 22.09
N GLY A 76 -5.53 -3.61 20.83
CA GLY A 76 -6.39 -2.68 20.09
C GLY A 76 -5.71 -1.37 19.69
N GLU A 77 -4.39 -1.24 19.86
CA GLU A 77 -3.64 -0.05 19.48
C GLU A 77 -3.21 -0.15 18.01
N LEU A 78 -3.83 0.66 17.16
CA LEU A 78 -3.48 0.80 15.75
C LEU A 78 -2.72 2.11 15.54
N ASP A 79 -1.79 2.13 14.58
CA ASP A 79 -1.28 3.40 14.07
C ASP A 79 -2.34 4.09 13.19
N ASN A 80 -2.16 5.39 12.99
CA ASN A 80 -3.12 6.21 12.22
C ASN A 80 -3.34 5.67 10.80
N ASP A 81 -2.30 5.09 10.18
CA ASP A 81 -2.37 4.57 8.82
C ASP A 81 -3.26 3.31 8.78
N SER A 82 -3.07 2.40 9.74
CA SER A 82 -3.88 1.18 9.86
C SER A 82 -5.33 1.50 10.23
N GLU A 83 -5.56 2.48 11.09
CA GLU A 83 -6.91 2.97 11.43
C GLU A 83 -7.61 3.57 10.21
N ALA A 84 -6.91 4.37 9.40
CA ALA A 84 -7.44 4.94 8.17
C ALA A 84 -7.79 3.86 7.15
N ILE A 85 -6.92 2.86 6.96
CA ILE A 85 -7.18 1.74 6.04
C ILE A 85 -8.40 0.93 6.49
N LEU A 86 -8.50 0.57 7.77
CA LEU A 86 -9.64 -0.21 8.28
C LEU A 86 -10.96 0.57 8.19
N THR A 87 -10.91 1.88 8.38
CA THR A 87 -12.08 2.75 8.18
C THR A 87 -12.52 2.74 6.72
N ALA A 88 -11.59 2.94 5.79
CA ALA A 88 -11.86 2.87 4.36
C ALA A 88 -12.38 1.50 3.92
N ASP A 89 -11.82 0.40 4.43
CA ASP A 89 -12.29 -0.96 4.17
C ASP A 89 -13.73 -1.16 4.64
N PHE A 90 -14.10 -0.65 5.82
CA PHE A 90 -15.47 -0.75 6.30
C PHE A 90 -16.44 0.07 5.46
N GLU A 91 -16.09 1.31 5.11
CA GLU A 91 -16.90 2.15 4.23
C GLU A 91 -17.13 1.48 2.88
N PHE A 92 -16.06 0.96 2.29
CA PHE A 92 -16.12 0.24 1.02
C PHE A 92 -16.95 -1.05 1.13
N GLY A 93 -16.75 -1.85 2.18
CA GLY A 93 -17.54 -3.05 2.44
C GLY A 93 -19.02 -2.77 2.69
N HIS A 94 -19.32 -1.68 3.39
CA HIS A 94 -20.67 -1.18 3.60
C HIS A 94 -21.30 -0.74 2.28
N PHE A 95 -20.56 -0.02 1.42
CA PHE A 95 -20.99 0.39 0.09
C PHE A 95 -21.23 -0.82 -0.83
N LEU A 96 -20.40 -1.86 -0.76
CA LEU A 96 -20.70 -3.10 -1.47
C LEU A 96 -22.00 -3.74 -0.98
N ARG A 97 -22.18 -3.83 0.34
CA ARG A 97 -23.29 -4.54 0.96
C ARG A 97 -24.65 -3.84 0.81
N GLU A 98 -24.70 -2.53 1.00
CA GLU A 98 -25.96 -1.78 1.11
C GLU A 98 -26.43 -1.21 -0.23
N PRO A 99 -25.64 -0.38 -0.94
CA PRO A 99 -26.07 0.13 -2.23
C PRO A 99 -25.74 -0.80 -3.41
N ILE A 100 -24.52 -1.33 -3.52
CA ILE A 100 -24.07 -2.00 -4.77
C ILE A 100 -24.73 -3.35 -4.98
N ILE A 101 -24.67 -4.26 -4.01
CA ILE A 101 -25.23 -5.62 -4.17
C ILE A 101 -26.74 -5.58 -4.47
N PRO A 102 -27.58 -4.87 -3.68
CA PRO A 102 -29.03 -4.85 -3.91
C PRO A 102 -29.46 -4.14 -5.19
N ARG A 103 -28.66 -3.16 -5.67
CA ARG A 103 -28.97 -2.34 -6.85
C ARG A 103 -27.99 -2.54 -8.00
N SER A 104 -27.32 -3.69 -8.05
CA SER A 104 -26.23 -3.97 -9.00
C SER A 104 -26.61 -3.73 -10.46
N VAL A 105 -27.85 -4.03 -10.85
CA VAL A 105 -28.36 -3.75 -12.19
C VAL A 105 -28.40 -2.25 -12.49
N LEU A 106 -28.82 -1.41 -11.52
CA LEU A 106 -28.90 0.04 -11.70
C LEU A 106 -27.50 0.67 -11.76
N TYR A 107 -26.53 0.15 -11.00
CA TYR A 107 -25.13 0.57 -11.13
C TYR A 107 -24.53 0.14 -12.47
N PHE A 108 -24.87 -1.06 -12.94
CA PHE A 108 -24.44 -1.55 -14.25
C PHE A 108 -25.02 -0.73 -15.41
N THR A 109 -26.30 -0.37 -15.35
CA THR A 109 -26.95 0.49 -16.36
C THR A 109 -26.66 1.97 -16.17
N ARG A 110 -25.93 2.35 -15.12
CA ARG A 110 -25.62 3.72 -14.68
C ARG A 110 -26.82 4.55 -14.21
N GLU A 111 -28.00 3.97 -14.08
CA GLU A 111 -29.21 4.65 -13.57
C GLU A 111 -29.14 5.02 -12.08
N ALA A 112 -28.27 4.37 -11.31
CA ALA A 112 -28.03 4.69 -9.90
C ALA A 112 -26.90 5.70 -9.67
N ILE A 113 -26.23 6.16 -10.73
CA ILE A 113 -25.18 7.17 -10.66
C ILE A 113 -25.87 8.51 -10.86
N GLU A 114 -25.80 9.41 -9.87
CA GLU A 114 -26.33 10.76 -10.02
C GLU A 114 -25.47 11.50 -11.07
N GLU A 115 -26.10 12.01 -12.13
CA GLU A 115 -25.43 12.67 -13.28
C GLU A 115 -24.66 13.97 -12.93
N ASP A 116 -24.55 14.34 -11.66
CA ASP A 116 -23.90 15.59 -11.22
C ASP A 116 -22.39 15.40 -10.89
N ASP A 117 -21.83 14.22 -11.14
CA ASP A 117 -20.42 13.84 -10.82
C ASP A 117 -19.49 13.86 -12.07
N ASP A 118 -19.87 14.59 -13.11
CA ASP A 118 -19.12 14.78 -14.38
C ASP A 118 -17.80 15.58 -14.22
N ASP A 119 -17.28 15.76 -12.99
CA ASP A 119 -16.01 16.44 -12.70
C ASP A 119 -14.91 15.48 -12.20
N TYR A 120 -15.13 14.16 -12.33
CA TYR A 120 -14.03 13.20 -12.30
C TYR A 120 -13.24 13.31 -13.61
N ASP A 121 -12.34 14.30 -13.66
CA ASP A 121 -11.20 14.35 -14.56
C ASP A 121 -10.54 12.96 -14.53
N GLU A 122 -10.75 12.18 -15.58
CA GLU A 122 -10.05 10.93 -15.90
C GLU A 122 -8.60 11.34 -16.21
N GLY A 123 -7.88 11.75 -15.16
CA GLY A 123 -6.48 12.10 -15.21
C GLY A 123 -5.75 10.86 -15.66
N GLU A 124 -5.37 10.87 -16.94
CA GLU A 124 -4.70 9.79 -17.64
C GLU A 124 -3.73 9.07 -16.69
N GLU A 125 -3.99 7.79 -16.46
CA GLU A 125 -2.98 6.85 -15.98
C GLU A 125 -1.88 6.82 -17.05
N ALA A 126 -0.94 7.76 -16.95
CA ALA A 126 0.32 7.72 -17.64
C ALA A 126 1.07 6.50 -17.11
N ASP A 127 0.79 5.36 -17.72
CA ASP A 127 1.62 4.16 -17.68
C ASP A 127 2.99 4.53 -18.25
N ASP A 128 3.83 5.14 -17.42
CA ASP A 128 5.24 5.37 -17.72
C ASP A 128 5.99 4.04 -17.64
N GLU A 129 5.75 3.21 -18.66
CA GLU A 129 6.60 2.06 -18.98
C GLU A 129 7.98 2.51 -19.51
N ASN A 130 8.65 3.55 -18.98
CA ASN A 130 10.08 3.73 -19.25
C ASN A 130 10.90 4.64 -18.31
N ALA A 131 10.85 4.45 -17.00
CA ALA A 131 11.91 4.99 -16.13
C ALA A 131 13.14 4.06 -16.07
N GLU A 132 13.92 3.97 -17.16
CA GLU A 132 15.35 3.61 -17.03
C GLU A 132 16.09 4.77 -16.34
N GLU A 133 15.98 4.88 -15.01
CA GLU A 133 16.84 5.77 -14.23
C GLU A 133 18.26 5.21 -14.16
N GLU A 134 19.11 5.73 -15.05
CA GLU A 134 20.56 5.71 -14.89
C GLU A 134 20.93 6.44 -13.60
N ALA A 135 21.51 5.68 -12.68
CA ALA A 135 21.92 6.13 -11.36
C ALA A 135 23.22 6.95 -11.41
N ASP A 136 23.30 8.03 -10.63
CA ASP A 136 24.47 8.29 -9.78
C ASP A 136 24.12 9.31 -8.70
N GLU A 137 24.16 8.91 -7.44
CA GLU A 137 24.72 9.76 -6.37
C GLU A 137 24.90 8.93 -5.09
N GLU A 138 26.18 8.68 -4.83
CA GLU A 138 26.81 8.72 -3.50
C GLU A 138 25.99 8.24 -2.31
N ASN A 139 26.10 6.94 -2.00
CA ASN A 139 26.02 6.53 -0.61
C ASN A 139 27.07 5.45 -0.32
N ASP A 140 28.15 5.87 0.36
CA ASP A 140 29.20 5.02 0.90
C ASP A 140 29.10 5.06 2.44
N PRO A 141 28.55 4.03 3.10
CA PRO A 141 28.58 3.92 4.56
C PRO A 141 29.93 3.43 5.12
N ASP A 142 30.98 3.25 4.32
CA ASP A 142 32.25 2.63 4.76
C ASP A 142 33.51 3.41 4.32
N PHE A 143 33.45 4.75 4.40
CA PHE A 143 34.65 5.60 4.28
C PHE A 143 35.64 5.32 5.42
N GLN A 144 36.50 4.31 5.23
CA GLN A 144 37.67 4.08 6.06
C GLN A 144 38.87 4.85 5.48
N SER A 145 39.16 6.01 6.07
CA SER A 145 40.36 6.78 5.75
C SER A 145 41.63 6.01 6.14
N LYS A 146 42.27 5.35 5.17
CA LYS A 146 43.65 4.91 5.29
C LYS A 146 44.59 5.92 4.65
N LYS A 147 45.32 6.67 5.48
CA LYS A 147 46.63 7.33 5.27
C LYS A 147 47.02 7.94 6.63
N ASP A 148 48.19 7.77 7.23
CA ASP A 148 49.51 7.46 6.72
C ASP A 148 50.36 6.81 7.82
N GLN A 149 51.03 5.69 7.52
CA GLN A 149 52.24 5.30 8.23
C GLN A 149 53.39 6.17 7.75
N ARG A 150 53.69 7.25 8.47
CA ARG A 150 55.02 7.91 8.45
C ARG A 150 55.41 8.30 9.86
N SER A 151 56.00 7.35 10.59
CA SER A 151 56.87 7.65 11.72
C SER A 151 58.22 8.18 11.21
N LYS A 152 58.44 9.49 11.36
CA LYS A 152 59.77 10.12 11.57
C LYS A 152 59.92 10.33 13.10
N PRO A 153 61.07 10.81 13.62
CA PRO A 153 62.48 10.52 13.37
C PRO A 153 63.24 10.18 14.68
N SER A 154 64.48 9.68 14.62
CA SER A 154 65.68 10.25 15.25
C SER A 154 66.90 9.37 14.99
#